data_AF-A0A7S9KLA9-F1
#
_entry.id   AF-A0A7S9KLA9-F1
#
_cell.length_a   1.000
_cell.length_b   1.000
_cell.length_c   1.000
_cell.angle_alpha   90.00
_cell.angle_beta   90.00
_cell.angle_gamma   90.00
#
_symmetry.space_group_name_H-M   'P 1'
#
loop_
_entity.id
_entity.type
_entity.pdbx_description
1 polymer ?
#
loop_
_entity_poly.entity_id
_entity_poly.type
_entity_poly.pdbx_seq_one_letter_code
_entity_poly.pdbx_strand_id
1 'polypeptide(L)'
;MASQYEVEHNVRFAPSAPSTRRINMASFFSLLDRVSSSGTATPHNNPNATPTLPDVANVFRLLQDQMQTLAATAPTDDNRSFLMELVSALDEDIHDPPSQLEGVSQEFLDALDRVSRLDRVSRSRLGRGEDCAICKIPYLEDQYCLVVELPCKGRHRFDLECVGPWLRSKGTCPMCREEMGKKKVVAAAQEDDGEDDMDMMYA
;
A
#
# COMPACT_ATOMS: atom_id res chain seq x y z
N MET A 1 -24.42 -0.63 28.06
CA MET A 1 -24.63 -1.52 29.22
C MET A 1 -23.39 -2.37 29.34
N ALA A 2 -22.80 -2.51 30.53
CA ALA A 2 -21.63 -3.36 30.70
C ALA A 2 -22.04 -4.83 30.53
N SER A 3 -21.26 -5.60 29.77
CA SER A 3 -21.47 -7.04 29.62
C SER A 3 -21.09 -7.78 30.90
N GLN A 4 -21.67 -8.96 31.13
CA GLN A 4 -21.36 -9.78 32.31
C GLN A 4 -19.86 -10.08 32.46
N TYR A 5 -19.15 -10.24 31.34
CA TYR A 5 -17.71 -10.46 31.31
C TYR A 5 -16.90 -9.26 31.83
N GLU A 6 -17.33 -8.02 31.53
CA GLU A 6 -16.67 -6.80 32.03
C GLU A 6 -16.77 -6.69 33.56
N VAL A 7 -17.89 -7.16 34.12
CA VAL A 7 -18.14 -7.17 35.56
C VAL A 7 -17.32 -8.27 36.24
N GLU A 8 -17.27 -9.48 35.67
CA GLU A 8 -16.54 -10.62 36.23
C GLU A 8 -15.02 -10.46 36.17
N HIS A 9 -14.49 -9.78 35.13
CA HIS A 9 -13.05 -9.64 34.92
C HIS A 9 -12.49 -8.24 35.24
N ASN A 10 -13.33 -7.32 35.73
CA ASN A 10 -12.95 -5.93 36.03
C ASN A 10 -12.21 -5.22 34.87
N VAL A 11 -12.62 -5.54 33.64
CA VAL A 11 -12.14 -4.91 32.41
C VAL A 11 -13.26 -4.04 31.84
N ARG A 12 -12.92 -2.85 31.34
CA ARG A 12 -13.85 -2.00 30.61
C ARG A 12 -13.50 -2.07 29.13
N PHE A 13 -14.34 -2.69 28.32
CA PHE A 13 -14.17 -2.59 26.87
C PHE A 13 -14.70 -1.23 26.42
N ALA A 14 -13.88 -0.50 25.66
CA ALA A 14 -14.38 0.67 24.96
C ALA A 14 -15.50 0.23 24.00
N PRO A 15 -16.58 1.03 23.83
CA PRO A 15 -17.59 0.73 22.81
C PRO A 15 -16.85 0.53 21.48
N SER A 16 -17.18 -0.55 20.74
CA SER A 16 -16.55 -0.77 19.44
C SER A 16 -16.78 0.48 18.61
N ALA A 17 -15.71 1.05 18.08
CA ALA A 17 -15.81 2.16 17.14
C ALA A 17 -16.84 1.79 16.05
N PRO A 18 -17.63 2.75 15.54
CA PRO A 18 -18.60 2.48 14.50
C PRO A 18 -17.93 1.70 13.37
N SER A 19 -18.63 0.70 12.84
CA SER A 19 -18.19 -0.13 11.71
C SER A 19 -17.60 0.77 10.62
N THR A 20 -16.28 0.78 10.51
CA THR A 20 -15.58 1.52 9.47
C THR A 20 -15.60 0.68 8.21
N ARG A 21 -15.55 1.29 7.02
CA ARG A 21 -15.35 0.58 5.74
C ARG A 21 -13.94 -0.06 5.64
N ARG A 22 -13.27 -0.32 6.77
CA ARG A 22 -11.98 -0.99 6.80
C ARG A 22 -12.16 -2.48 6.60
N ILE A 23 -11.37 -3.00 5.68
CA ILE A 23 -11.44 -4.39 5.26
C ILE A 23 -10.18 -5.08 5.76
N ASN A 24 -10.35 -6.27 6.34
CA ASN A 24 -9.22 -7.05 6.82
C ASN A 24 -8.49 -7.70 5.63
N MET A 25 -7.25 -7.28 5.39
CA MET A 25 -6.38 -7.78 4.31
C MET A 25 -5.36 -8.83 4.78
N ALA A 26 -5.55 -9.47 5.93
CA ALA A 26 -4.57 -10.42 6.48
C ALA A 26 -4.34 -11.62 5.54
N SER A 27 -5.42 -12.16 4.95
CA SER A 27 -5.32 -13.26 3.98
C SER A 27 -4.57 -12.86 2.70
N PHE A 28 -4.78 -11.63 2.23
CA PHE A 28 -4.05 -11.08 1.09
C PHE A 28 -2.55 -10.98 1.39
N PHE A 29 -2.18 -10.37 2.53
CA PHE A 29 -0.76 -10.23 2.88
C PHE A 29 -0.08 -11.57 3.14
N SER A 30 -0.79 -12.54 3.71
CA SER A 30 -0.26 -13.91 3.90
C SER A 30 0.03 -14.61 2.56
N LEU A 31 -0.84 -14.45 1.57
CA LEU A 31 -0.60 -14.98 0.22
C LEU A 31 0.51 -14.21 -0.49
N LEU A 32 0.49 -12.89 -0.41
CA LEU A 32 1.49 -12.02 -1.02
C LEU A 32 2.90 -12.33 -0.53
N ASP A 33 3.07 -12.60 0.76
CA ASP A 33 4.36 -12.94 1.36
C ASP A 33 4.88 -14.31 0.90
N ARG A 34 3.99 -15.26 0.61
CA ARG A 34 4.36 -16.55 -0.01
C ARG A 34 4.79 -16.41 -1.47
N VAL A 35 4.18 -15.47 -2.20
CA VAL A 35 4.43 -15.25 -3.64
C VAL A 35 5.61 -14.29 -3.86
N SER A 36 5.82 -13.33 -2.97
CA SER A 36 6.92 -12.38 -3.06
C SER A 36 8.21 -13.01 -2.58
N SER A 37 9.21 -13.08 -3.46
CA SER A 37 10.53 -13.64 -3.14
C SER A 37 11.37 -12.81 -2.16
N SER A 38 10.82 -11.74 -1.56
CA SER A 38 11.58 -10.70 -0.85
C SER A 38 11.40 -10.65 0.68
N GLY A 39 10.80 -11.66 1.33
CA GLY A 39 10.47 -11.62 2.76
C GLY A 39 10.89 -12.85 3.57
N THR A 40 11.49 -12.63 4.74
CA THR A 40 12.07 -13.60 5.69
C THR A 40 11.07 -14.53 6.42
N ALA A 41 9.92 -14.84 5.84
CA ALA A 41 8.92 -15.70 6.47
C ALA A 41 9.09 -17.17 6.06
N THR A 42 8.79 -18.07 6.99
CA THR A 42 9.09 -19.51 6.91
C THR A 42 8.67 -20.11 5.56
N PRO A 43 9.60 -20.81 4.91
CA PRO A 43 9.52 -21.13 3.49
C PRO A 43 8.42 -22.16 3.24
N HIS A 44 8.00 -22.26 1.99
CA HIS A 44 7.63 -23.56 1.44
C HIS A 44 8.51 -24.66 2.04
N ASN A 45 7.97 -25.85 2.26
CA ASN A 45 8.77 -27.01 2.72
C ASN A 45 9.97 -27.30 1.77
N ASN A 46 10.00 -26.67 0.59
CA ASN A 46 11.11 -26.61 -0.34
C ASN A 46 11.62 -25.15 -0.51
N PRO A 47 12.88 -24.83 -0.16
CA PRO A 47 13.47 -23.50 -0.36
C PRO A 47 13.64 -23.08 -1.82
N ASN A 48 13.45 -23.98 -2.79
CA ASN A 48 13.54 -23.70 -4.23
C ASN A 48 12.16 -23.60 -4.91
N ALA A 49 11.06 -23.59 -4.15
CA ALA A 49 9.73 -23.46 -4.73
C ALA A 49 9.54 -22.04 -5.29
N THR A 50 9.42 -21.93 -6.62
CA THR A 50 9.00 -20.69 -7.27
C THR A 50 7.49 -20.54 -7.14
N PRO A 51 6.96 -19.30 -7.01
CA PRO A 51 5.52 -19.07 -7.00
C PRO A 51 4.88 -19.62 -8.27
N THR A 52 3.71 -20.26 -8.15
CA THR A 52 3.00 -20.75 -9.33
C THR A 52 2.15 -19.64 -9.93
N LEU A 53 1.93 -19.66 -11.26
CA LEU A 53 1.04 -18.70 -11.94
C LEU A 53 -0.36 -18.59 -11.29
N PRO A 54 -1.00 -19.70 -10.84
CA PRO A 54 -2.23 -19.63 -10.06
C PRO A 54 -2.12 -18.85 -8.74
N ASP A 55 -0.99 -18.91 -8.04
CA ASP A 55 -0.80 -18.19 -6.78
C ASP A 55 -0.75 -16.67 -7.01
N VAL A 56 -0.11 -16.24 -8.10
CA VAL A 56 -0.07 -14.84 -8.54
C VAL A 56 -1.48 -14.35 -8.91
N ALA A 57 -2.24 -15.12 -9.70
CA ALA A 57 -3.62 -14.78 -10.03
C ALA A 57 -4.52 -14.69 -8.78
N ASN A 58 -4.29 -15.55 -7.77
CA ASN A 58 -5.03 -15.50 -6.51
C ASN A 58 -4.77 -14.22 -5.70
N VAL A 59 -3.57 -13.63 -5.78
CA VAL A 59 -3.27 -12.32 -5.15
C VAL A 59 -4.17 -11.24 -5.74
N PHE A 60 -4.26 -11.16 -7.08
CA PHE A 60 -5.13 -10.22 -7.77
C PHE A 60 -6.62 -10.48 -7.50
N ARG A 61 -7.03 -11.76 -7.41
CA ARG A 61 -8.41 -12.14 -7.07
C ARG A 61 -8.83 -11.68 -5.68
N LEU A 62 -7.96 -11.81 -4.67
CA LEU A 62 -8.25 -11.33 -3.31
C LEU A 62 -8.37 -9.80 -3.27
N LEU A 63 -7.51 -9.09 -4.01
CA LEU A 63 -7.61 -7.64 -4.13
C LEU A 63 -8.87 -7.21 -4.88
N GLN A 64 -9.25 -7.94 -5.94
CA GLN A 64 -10.46 -7.68 -6.72
C GLN A 64 -11.72 -7.81 -5.85
N ASP A 65 -11.83 -8.88 -5.07
CA ASP A 65 -12.96 -9.11 -4.13
C ASP A 65 -13.09 -7.96 -3.12
N GLN A 66 -11.96 -7.46 -2.64
CA GLN A 66 -11.94 -6.29 -1.76
C GLN A 66 -12.48 -5.04 -2.45
N MET A 67 -12.06 -4.76 -3.69
CA MET A 67 -12.51 -3.58 -4.43
C MET A 67 -14.00 -3.67 -4.78
N GLN A 68 -14.49 -4.87 -5.12
CA GLN A 68 -15.91 -5.14 -5.33
C GLN A 68 -16.74 -4.91 -4.06
N THR A 69 -16.23 -5.35 -2.90
CA THR A 69 -16.88 -5.12 -1.60
C THR A 69 -16.98 -3.63 -1.27
N LEU A 70 -15.93 -2.85 -1.52
CA LEU A 70 -15.99 -1.39 -1.37
C LEU A 70 -16.97 -0.75 -2.36
N ALA A 71 -17.01 -1.24 -3.60
CA ALA A 71 -17.89 -0.70 -4.63
C ALA A 71 -19.37 -0.93 -4.33
N ALA A 72 -19.71 -2.08 -3.71
CA ALA A 72 -21.05 -2.40 -3.25
C ALA A 72 -21.53 -1.45 -2.14
N THR A 73 -20.61 -0.96 -1.31
CA THR A 73 -20.89 -0.05 -0.18
C THR A 73 -20.48 1.40 -0.46
N ALA A 74 -20.21 1.74 -1.73
CA ALA A 74 -19.73 3.06 -2.13
C ALA A 74 -20.75 4.17 -1.81
N PRO A 75 -20.33 5.31 -1.24
CA PRO A 75 -21.23 6.40 -0.86
C PRO A 75 -21.64 7.27 -2.06
N THR A 76 -20.84 7.29 -3.12
CA THR A 76 -21.04 8.09 -4.33
C THR A 76 -20.88 7.23 -5.57
N ASP A 77 -21.54 7.61 -6.66
CA ASP A 77 -21.47 6.87 -7.93
C ASP A 77 -20.09 7.00 -8.60
N ASP A 78 -19.44 8.17 -8.45
CA ASP A 78 -18.06 8.38 -8.90
C ASP A 78 -17.08 7.43 -8.22
N ASN A 79 -17.25 7.18 -6.90
CA ASN A 79 -16.41 6.22 -6.19
C ASN A 79 -16.65 4.79 -6.70
N ARG A 80 -17.92 4.41 -6.89
CA ARG A 80 -18.25 3.09 -7.44
C ARG A 80 -17.60 2.91 -8.81
N SER A 81 -17.70 3.92 -9.67
CA SER A 81 -17.12 3.90 -11.01
C SER A 81 -15.60 3.76 -10.96
N PHE A 82 -14.92 4.53 -10.10
CA PHE A 82 -13.49 4.41 -9.86
C PHE A 82 -13.08 3.01 -9.37
N LEU A 83 -13.78 2.46 -8.38
CA LEU A 83 -13.50 1.10 -7.87
C LEU A 83 -13.75 0.03 -8.94
N MET A 84 -14.76 0.19 -9.78
CA MET A 84 -15.03 -0.72 -10.90
C MET A 84 -13.95 -0.67 -11.98
N GLU A 85 -13.35 0.51 -12.21
CA GLU A 85 -12.19 0.65 -13.09
C GLU A 85 -10.98 -0.12 -12.53
N LEU A 86 -10.72 -0.03 -11.21
CA LEU A 86 -9.68 -0.82 -10.55
C LEU A 86 -9.97 -2.33 -10.63
N VAL A 87 -11.23 -2.73 -10.46
CA VAL A 87 -11.66 -4.14 -10.62
C VAL A 87 -11.41 -4.64 -12.02
N SER A 88 -11.72 -3.84 -13.05
CA SER A 88 -11.46 -4.19 -14.45
C SER A 88 -9.97 -4.37 -14.72
N ALA A 89 -9.14 -3.48 -14.18
CA ALA A 89 -7.69 -3.60 -14.33
C ALA A 89 -7.14 -4.85 -13.62
N LEU A 90 -7.73 -5.29 -12.50
CA LEU A 90 -7.34 -6.53 -11.82
C LEU A 90 -7.84 -7.76 -12.58
N ASP A 91 -8.98 -7.67 -13.27
CA ASP A 91 -9.53 -8.76 -14.07
C ASP A 91 -8.61 -9.13 -15.24
N GLU A 92 -8.05 -8.10 -15.90
CA GLU A 92 -7.03 -8.27 -16.94
C GLU A 92 -5.81 -9.05 -16.43
N ASP A 93 -5.28 -8.71 -15.24
CA ASP A 93 -4.16 -9.44 -14.64
C ASP A 93 -4.55 -10.86 -14.18
N ILE A 94 -5.82 -11.10 -13.84
CA ILE A 94 -6.28 -12.44 -13.45
C ILE A 94 -6.33 -13.35 -14.70
N HIS A 95 -6.73 -12.79 -15.85
CA HIS A 95 -6.81 -13.53 -17.11
C HIS A 95 -5.42 -13.84 -17.69
N ASP A 96 -4.50 -12.87 -17.63
CA ASP A 96 -3.11 -13.00 -18.08
C ASP A 96 -2.14 -12.62 -16.95
N PRO A 97 -1.90 -13.54 -15.99
CA PRO A 97 -1.10 -13.24 -14.82
C PRO A 97 0.36 -12.99 -15.19
N PRO A 98 0.98 -11.91 -14.67
CA PRO A 98 2.38 -11.65 -14.91
C PRO A 98 3.25 -12.76 -14.33
N SER A 99 4.41 -13.01 -14.95
CA SER A 99 5.36 -14.02 -14.48
C SER A 99 5.94 -13.72 -13.09
N GLN A 100 5.90 -12.46 -12.68
CA GLN A 100 6.34 -11.98 -11.37
C GLN A 100 5.48 -10.79 -10.95
N LEU A 101 5.27 -10.62 -9.64
CA LEU A 101 4.61 -9.43 -9.10
C LEU A 101 5.48 -8.19 -9.33
N GLU A 102 4.93 -7.19 -10.01
CA GLU A 102 5.57 -5.89 -10.28
C GLU A 102 5.38 -4.87 -9.12
N GLY A 103 4.80 -5.33 -8.02
CA GLY A 103 4.55 -4.52 -6.85
C GLY A 103 5.81 -3.99 -6.16
N VAL A 104 5.63 -2.91 -5.38
CA VAL A 104 6.70 -2.33 -4.56
C VAL A 104 6.91 -3.13 -3.27
N SER A 105 8.12 -3.03 -2.71
CA SER A 105 8.47 -3.69 -1.45
C SER A 105 7.82 -3.02 -0.23
N GLN A 106 7.83 -3.70 0.91
CA GLN A 106 7.29 -3.14 2.15
C GLN A 106 8.10 -1.92 2.60
N GLU A 107 9.41 -1.95 2.43
CA GLU A 107 10.33 -0.87 2.77
C GLU A 107 10.03 0.39 1.95
N PHE A 108 9.64 0.23 0.68
CA PHE A 108 9.21 1.36 -0.15
C PHE A 108 7.95 2.01 0.41
N LEU A 109 6.96 1.21 0.83
CA LEU A 109 5.73 1.74 1.45
C LEU A 109 6.03 2.47 2.75
N ASP A 110 6.93 1.92 3.57
CA ASP A 110 7.28 2.51 4.85
C ASP A 110 8.00 3.85 4.71
N ALA A 111 8.74 4.03 3.60
CA ALA A 111 9.47 5.24 3.23
C ALA A 111 8.62 6.33 2.54
N LEU A 112 7.34 6.08 2.24
CA LEU A 112 6.46 7.10 1.65
C LEU A 112 6.29 8.31 2.59
N ASP A 113 6.15 9.52 2.02
CA ASP A 113 5.89 10.73 2.82
C ASP A 113 4.54 10.59 3.53
N ARG A 114 4.57 10.77 4.85
CA ARG A 114 3.39 10.61 5.70
C ARG A 114 2.88 11.99 6.08
N VAL A 115 1.60 12.22 5.82
CA VAL A 115 0.93 13.43 6.27
C VAL A 115 0.20 13.11 7.56
N SER A 116 0.92 13.23 8.67
CA SER A 116 0.36 12.93 9.99
C SER A 116 -0.70 13.94 10.39
N ARG A 117 -1.83 13.45 10.89
CA ARG A 117 -2.90 14.29 11.45
C ARG A 117 -2.61 14.79 12.86
N LEU A 118 -1.68 14.14 13.55
CA LEU A 118 -1.23 14.52 14.90
C LEU A 118 -0.22 15.66 14.85
N ASP A 119 0.55 15.76 13.77
CA ASP A 119 1.40 16.92 13.52
C ASP A 119 0.56 18.08 12.98
N ARG A 120 0.60 19.21 13.70
CA ARG A 120 -0.17 20.42 13.36
C ARG A 120 0.22 20.99 11.99
N VAL A 121 1.49 20.89 11.62
CA VAL A 121 2.01 21.38 10.33
C VAL A 121 1.46 20.50 9.21
N SER A 122 1.57 19.18 9.36
CA SER A 122 1.04 18.22 8.40
C SER A 122 -0.48 18.21 8.29
N ARG A 123 -1.21 18.33 9.40
CA ARG A 123 -2.67 18.46 9.39
C ARG A 123 -3.15 19.69 8.63
N SER A 124 -2.37 20.78 8.63
CA SER A 124 -2.69 21.99 7.85
C SER A 124 -2.55 21.77 6.34
N ARG A 125 -1.82 20.72 5.91
CA ARG A 125 -1.74 20.29 4.51
C ARG A 125 -2.97 19.51 4.04
N LEU A 126 -3.83 19.06 4.97
CA LEU A 126 -5.08 18.37 4.66
C LEU A 126 -6.25 19.36 4.65
N GLY A 127 -6.98 19.41 3.55
CA GLY A 127 -8.22 20.16 3.46
C GLY A 127 -9.31 19.59 4.37
N ARG A 128 -10.20 20.45 4.88
CA ARG A 128 -11.44 19.98 5.52
C ARG A 128 -12.32 19.38 4.43
N GLY A 129 -12.52 18.07 4.47
CA GLY A 129 -13.29 17.33 3.46
C GLY A 129 -12.45 16.54 2.46
N GLU A 130 -11.11 16.51 2.61
CA GLU A 130 -10.32 15.53 1.87
C GLU A 130 -10.55 14.11 2.42
N ASP A 131 -10.84 13.19 1.51
CA ASP A 131 -11.15 11.78 1.77
C ASP A 131 -10.30 10.86 0.91
N CYS A 132 -10.11 9.62 1.39
CA CYS A 132 -9.43 8.60 0.61
C CYS A 132 -10.27 8.21 -0.62
N ALA A 133 -9.69 8.28 -1.82
CA ALA A 133 -10.40 7.96 -3.05
C ALA A 133 -10.89 6.51 -3.16
N ILE A 134 -10.35 5.58 -2.35
CA ILE A 134 -10.72 4.15 -2.34
C ILE A 134 -11.86 3.89 -1.34
N CYS A 135 -11.68 4.21 -0.06
CA CYS A 135 -12.67 3.91 0.99
C CYS A 135 -13.68 5.05 1.25
N LYS A 136 -13.44 6.25 0.69
CA LYS A 136 -14.23 7.48 0.89
C LYS A 136 -14.48 7.80 2.35
N ILE A 137 -13.45 7.60 3.18
CA ILE A 137 -13.44 8.02 4.58
C ILE A 137 -12.65 9.33 4.66
N PRO A 138 -13.19 10.39 5.28
CA PRO A 138 -12.48 11.64 5.47
C PRO A 138 -11.26 11.43 6.36
N TYR A 139 -10.11 11.91 5.92
CA TYR A 139 -8.85 11.68 6.64
C TYR A 139 -8.91 12.21 8.07
N LEU A 140 -9.50 13.38 8.27
CA LEU A 140 -9.54 14.05 9.58
C LEU A 140 -10.50 13.40 10.58
N GLU A 141 -11.43 12.55 10.14
CA GLU A 141 -12.47 11.95 10.98
C GLU A 141 -12.07 10.59 11.55
N ASP A 142 -11.28 9.81 10.81
CA ASP A 142 -10.86 8.48 11.24
C ASP A 142 -9.62 8.54 12.13
N GLN A 143 -9.67 8.02 13.36
CA GLN A 143 -8.53 8.05 14.30
C GLN A 143 -7.27 7.34 13.78
N TYR A 144 -7.40 6.22 13.04
CA TYR A 144 -6.21 5.44 12.64
C TYR A 144 -5.83 5.58 11.16
N CYS A 145 -6.48 6.47 10.41
CA CYS A 145 -6.12 6.69 9.02
C CYS A 145 -4.68 7.22 8.89
N LEU A 146 -3.85 6.50 8.14
CA LEU A 146 -2.45 6.82 7.87
C LEU A 146 -2.34 7.37 6.46
N VAL A 147 -2.36 8.69 6.34
CA VAL A 147 -2.33 9.35 5.02
C VAL A 147 -0.91 9.34 4.47
N VAL A 148 -0.77 8.73 3.29
CA VAL A 148 0.47 8.72 2.52
C VAL A 148 0.31 9.49 1.22
N GLU A 149 1.35 10.23 0.85
CA GLU A 149 1.42 10.94 -0.44
C GLU A 149 2.30 10.12 -1.39
N LEU A 150 1.73 9.72 -2.54
CA LEU A 150 2.48 8.94 -3.53
C LEU A 150 3.39 9.85 -4.37
N PRO A 151 4.60 9.40 -4.73
CA PRO A 151 5.56 10.17 -5.53
C PRO A 151 5.20 10.23 -7.03
N CYS A 152 3.92 10.23 -7.40
CA CYS A 152 3.47 10.48 -8.76
C CYS A 152 3.35 11.98 -9.05
N LYS A 153 3.28 12.35 -10.35
CA LYS A 153 3.14 13.75 -10.78
C LYS A 153 1.96 14.48 -10.13
N GLY A 154 0.88 13.76 -9.86
CA GLY A 154 -0.32 14.29 -9.21
C GLY A 154 -0.25 14.37 -7.69
N ARG A 155 0.79 13.80 -7.05
CA ARG A 155 0.93 13.68 -5.58
C ARG A 155 -0.35 13.16 -4.93
N HIS A 156 -0.88 12.08 -5.48
CA HIS A 156 -2.14 11.50 -5.01
C HIS A 156 -1.98 10.97 -3.59
N ARG A 157 -3.00 11.24 -2.76
CA ARG A 157 -3.03 10.86 -1.34
C ARG A 157 -4.02 9.74 -1.12
N PHE A 158 -3.66 8.82 -0.24
CA PHE A 158 -4.51 7.70 0.14
C PHE A 158 -4.27 7.32 1.60
N ASP A 159 -5.19 6.55 2.16
CA ASP A 159 -4.91 5.79 3.37
C ASP A 159 -3.98 4.61 3.03
N LEU A 160 -2.92 4.42 3.82
CA LEU A 160 -1.92 3.38 3.61
C LEU A 160 -2.54 1.98 3.57
N GLU A 161 -3.55 1.72 4.40
CA GLU A 161 -4.26 0.43 4.42
C GLU A 161 -5.04 0.17 3.12
N CYS A 162 -5.51 1.24 2.47
CA CYS A 162 -6.29 1.14 1.22
C CYS A 162 -5.39 1.00 -0.01
N VAL A 163 -4.30 1.76 -0.07
CA VAL A 163 -3.42 1.80 -1.25
C VAL A 163 -2.30 0.77 -1.19
N GLY A 164 -1.90 0.34 0.00
CA GLY A 164 -0.82 -0.62 0.22
C GLY A 164 -1.01 -1.93 -0.56
N PRO A 165 -2.17 -2.60 -0.49
CA PRO A 165 -2.42 -3.82 -1.25
C PRO A 165 -2.27 -3.65 -2.77
N TRP A 166 -2.75 -2.53 -3.31
CA TRP A 166 -2.60 -2.20 -4.73
C TRP A 166 -1.13 -1.98 -5.11
N LEU A 167 -0.39 -1.21 -4.31
CA LEU A 167 1.01 -0.93 -4.57
C LEU A 167 1.89 -2.18 -4.47
N ARG A 168 1.64 -3.07 -3.51
CA ARG A 168 2.42 -4.32 -3.39
C ARG A 168 2.06 -5.39 -4.42
N SER A 169 0.95 -5.24 -5.15
CA SER A 169 0.56 -6.15 -6.23
C SER A 169 0.94 -5.59 -7.61
N LYS A 170 0.46 -4.40 -7.96
CA LYS A 170 0.66 -3.78 -9.29
C LYS A 170 1.76 -2.72 -9.34
N GLY A 171 2.17 -2.14 -8.21
CA GLY A 171 3.26 -1.16 -8.19
C GLY A 171 2.94 0.18 -8.85
N THR A 172 1.68 0.50 -9.14
CA THR A 172 1.25 1.70 -9.85
C THR A 172 0.30 2.57 -9.03
N CYS A 173 0.17 3.86 -9.37
CA CYS A 173 -0.85 4.72 -8.78
C CYS A 173 -2.27 4.30 -9.23
N PRO A 174 -3.23 4.09 -8.31
CA PRO A 174 -4.62 3.81 -8.68
C PRO A 174 -5.27 4.91 -9.54
N MET A 175 -4.85 6.17 -9.39
CA MET A 175 -5.48 7.31 -10.08
C MET A 175 -4.80 7.69 -11.41
N CYS A 176 -3.47 7.71 -11.46
CA CYS A 176 -2.74 8.12 -12.66
C CYS A 176 -1.94 7.01 -13.34
N ARG A 177 -2.01 5.78 -12.83
CA ARG A 177 -1.32 4.58 -13.36
C ARG A 177 0.20 4.72 -13.49
N GLU A 178 0.80 5.74 -12.84
CA GLU A 178 2.24 5.95 -12.80
C GLU A 178 2.91 4.90 -11.91
N GLU A 179 3.99 4.30 -12.38
CA GLU A 179 4.75 3.28 -11.66
C GLU A 179 5.53 3.88 -10.48
N MET A 180 5.49 3.20 -9.34
CA MET A 180 6.07 3.65 -8.06
C MET A 180 7.42 3.00 -7.76
N GLY A 181 7.73 1.84 -8.37
CA GLY A 181 8.94 1.07 -8.13
C GLY A 181 10.20 1.54 -8.88
N LYS A 182 10.05 2.36 -9.93
CA LYS A 182 11.19 2.91 -10.69
C LYS A 182 11.56 4.28 -10.15
N LYS A 183 12.11 4.35 -8.93
CA LYS A 183 12.82 5.58 -8.56
C LYS A 183 13.99 5.73 -9.52
N LYS A 184 13.92 6.74 -10.39
CA LYS A 184 15.07 7.25 -11.14
C LYS A 184 16.23 7.29 -10.15
N VAL A 185 17.27 6.51 -10.43
CA VAL A 185 18.54 6.62 -9.74
C VAL A 185 18.96 8.07 -9.95
N VAL A 186 18.72 8.91 -8.95
CA VAL A 186 19.23 10.28 -8.96
C VAL A 186 20.73 10.05 -8.88
N ALA A 187 21.41 10.32 -9.99
CA ALA A 187 22.86 10.27 -10.08
C ALA A 187 23.42 11.12 -8.94
N ALA A 188 23.80 10.46 -7.85
CA ALA A 188 24.66 11.04 -6.85
C ALA A 188 25.99 11.30 -7.57
N ALA A 189 26.44 12.54 -7.43
CA ALA A 189 27.59 13.14 -8.07
C ALA A 189 28.75 12.16 -8.29
N GLN A 190 29.27 12.18 -9.52
CA GLN A 190 30.68 11.95 -9.75
C GLN A 190 31.43 13.02 -8.96
N GLU A 191 31.93 12.67 -7.77
CA GLU A 191 33.05 13.39 -7.19
C GLU A 191 34.30 12.89 -7.91
N ASP A 192 34.77 13.79 -8.77
CA ASP A 192 36.08 13.91 -9.38
C ASP A 192 37.20 13.60 -8.35
N ASP A 193 37.73 12.38 -8.38
CA ASP A 193 38.93 12.02 -7.61
C ASP A 193 40.13 12.32 -8.52
N GLY A 194 40.70 13.50 -8.27
CA GLY A 194 41.80 14.08 -9.04
C GLY A 194 43.03 13.19 -9.09
N GLU A 195 43.64 13.17 -10.27
CA GLU A 195 44.97 12.63 -10.53
C GLU A 195 46.03 13.45 -9.77
N ASP A 196 46.42 12.99 -8.57
CA ASP A 196 47.61 13.51 -7.89
C ASP A 196 48.88 12.74 -8.33
N ASP A 197 49.62 13.40 -9.23
CA ASP A 197 51.07 13.39 -9.43
C ASP A 197 51.87 12.32 -8.67
N MET A 198 52.22 11.23 -9.37
CA MET A 198 53.22 10.26 -8.93
C MET A 198 54.61 10.52 -9.56
N ASP A 199 55.01 11.78 -9.67
CA ASP A 199 56.34 12.19 -10.17
C ASP A 199 57.13 12.93 -9.09
N MET A 200 57.92 12.23 -8.26
CA MET A 200 59.04 12.81 -7.48
C MET A 200 59.87 11.79 -6.67
N MET A 201 60.39 10.73 -7.29
CA MET A 201 61.48 9.97 -6.62
C MET A 201 62.43 9.24 -7.58
N TYR A 202 63.35 9.97 -8.23
CA TYR A 202 64.72 9.49 -8.49
C TYR A 202 65.66 10.69 -8.62
N ALA A 203 66.34 11.01 -7.51
CA ALA A 203 67.58 11.78 -7.47
C ALA A 203 68.63 10.93 -6.75
#